data_AF-A0A7L7VX46-F1
#
_entry.id   AF-A0A7L7VX46-F1
#
_cell.length_a   1.000
_cell.length_b   1.000
_cell.length_c   1.000
_cell.angle_alpha   90.00
_cell.angle_beta   90.00
_cell.angle_gamma   90.00
#
_symmetry.space_group_name_H-M   'P 1'
#
loop_
_entity.id
_entity.type
_entity.pdbx_description
1 polymer ?
#
loop_
_entity_poly.entity_id
_entity_poly.type
_entity_poly.pdbx_seq_one_letter_code
_entity_poly.pdbx_strand_id
1 'polypeptide(L)'
;MTDLKYQARLQVLSQWATDAAGQGHLVPRIADLEAISAARTVEAPGVSRDVVEPWLPTIQWLLKQAAFGVVDAHAQLPDELSRPLGAAVELPAPPVMEVSLVAVDTAEAVTVVAEIKPAPPAAKVPKWESEAHEQVKAAVQRFTKPLHDLLARDANEGDTRLLITDMLCEGLGYDKFRDLTTEYMVKQDFADYGVRIDKQLIVFIEVKRVSQNSASATFARSRCMRSTRVWSG
;
A
#
# COMPACT_ATOMS: atom_id res chain seq x y z
N MET A 1 24.67 16.56 -14.39
CA MET A 1 23.21 16.65 -14.62
C MET A 1 22.55 15.65 -13.69
N THR A 2 21.84 16.10 -12.66
CA THR A 2 21.08 15.21 -11.77
C THR A 2 19.84 14.73 -12.53
N ASP A 3 19.69 13.41 -12.62
CA ASP A 3 18.57 12.74 -13.27
C ASP A 3 17.25 13.12 -12.58
N LEU A 4 16.18 13.42 -13.33
CA LEU A 4 14.84 13.67 -12.77
C LEU A 4 14.38 12.52 -11.88
N LYS A 5 14.75 11.28 -12.24
CA LYS A 5 14.43 10.11 -11.41
C LYS A 5 15.27 10.06 -10.14
N TYR A 6 16.49 10.60 -10.14
CA TYR A 6 17.29 10.76 -8.92
C TYR A 6 16.62 11.75 -7.97
N GLN A 7 16.17 12.90 -8.48
CA GLN A 7 15.46 13.89 -7.67
C GLN A 7 14.19 13.33 -7.06
N ALA A 8 13.40 12.55 -7.81
CA ALA A 8 12.21 11.89 -7.30
C ALA A 8 12.52 10.88 -6.18
N ARG A 9 13.56 10.05 -6.32
CA ARG A 9 13.99 9.11 -5.27
C ARG A 9 14.43 9.82 -4.01
N LEU A 10 15.29 10.84 -4.16
CA LEU A 10 15.79 11.62 -3.04
C LEU A 10 14.66 12.34 -2.31
N GLN A 11 13.71 12.92 -3.05
CA GLN A 11 12.56 13.60 -2.46
C GLN A 11 11.71 12.64 -1.60
N VAL A 12 11.42 11.44 -2.10
CA VAL A 12 10.65 10.43 -1.36
C VAL A 12 11.36 9.99 -0.09
N LEU A 13 12.67 9.70 -0.18
CA LEU A 13 13.47 9.26 0.96
C LEU A 13 13.63 10.37 2.01
N SER A 14 13.91 11.61 1.59
CA SER A 14 14.06 12.74 2.51
C SER A 14 12.77 13.07 3.24
N GLN A 15 11.62 12.97 2.57
CA GLN A 15 10.33 13.22 3.21
C GLN A 15 9.99 12.12 4.21
N TRP A 16 10.20 10.86 3.86
CA TRP A 16 10.06 9.75 4.82
C TRP A 16 10.97 9.93 6.04
N ALA A 17 12.25 10.29 5.84
CA ALA A 17 13.17 10.48 6.94
C ALA A 17 12.75 11.64 7.86
N THR A 18 12.15 12.69 7.29
CA THR A 18 11.58 13.81 8.07
C THR A 18 10.42 13.33 8.94
N ASP A 19 9.51 12.53 8.39
CA ASP A 19 8.35 12.03 9.11
C ASP A 19 8.75 11.05 10.22
N ALA A 20 9.68 10.12 9.93
CA ALA A 20 10.19 9.16 10.90
C ALA A 20 11.00 9.85 12.02
N ALA A 21 11.78 10.90 11.70
CA ALA A 21 12.44 11.73 12.71
C ALA A 21 11.44 12.48 13.58
N GLY A 22 10.33 12.97 13.00
CA GLY A 22 9.23 13.59 13.73
C GLY A 22 8.53 12.64 14.71
N GLN A 23 8.61 11.33 14.47
CA GLN A 23 8.13 10.27 15.37
C GLN A 23 9.18 9.85 16.42
N GLY A 24 10.34 10.51 16.46
CA GLY A 24 11.41 10.24 17.42
C GLY A 24 12.33 9.08 17.04
N HIS A 25 12.26 8.58 15.81
CA HIS A 25 13.15 7.52 15.36
C HIS A 25 14.51 8.05 14.89
N LEU A 26 15.55 7.24 15.08
CA LEU A 26 16.84 7.48 14.46
C LEU A 26 16.74 7.19 12.96
N VAL A 27 17.06 8.18 12.13
CA VAL A 27 16.96 8.12 10.67
C VAL A 27 18.33 8.32 10.01
N PRO A 28 18.54 7.75 8.81
CA PRO A 28 19.79 7.96 8.06
C PRO A 28 20.03 9.45 7.77
N ARG A 29 21.31 9.85 7.67
CA ARG A 29 21.68 11.24 7.37
C ARG A 29 21.34 11.56 5.92
N ILE A 30 21.19 12.84 5.60
CA ILE A 30 20.91 13.30 4.23
C ILE A 30 21.95 12.76 3.24
N ALA A 31 23.23 12.75 3.61
CA ALA A 31 24.31 12.19 2.79
C ALA A 31 24.12 10.68 2.50
N ASP A 32 23.60 9.90 3.47
CA ASP A 32 23.29 8.49 3.28
C ASP A 32 22.14 8.35 2.26
N LEU A 33 21.10 9.17 2.37
CA LEU A 33 19.96 9.16 1.45
C LEU A 33 20.35 9.58 0.02
N GLU A 34 21.27 10.54 -0.12
CA GLU A 34 21.83 10.95 -1.41
C GLU A 34 22.62 9.81 -2.07
N ALA A 35 23.49 9.14 -1.30
CA ALA A 35 24.26 7.99 -1.76
C ALA A 35 23.36 6.82 -2.19
N ILE A 36 22.33 6.52 -1.39
CA ILE A 36 21.34 5.48 -1.70
C ILE A 36 20.52 5.86 -2.95
N SER A 37 20.12 7.13 -3.09
CA SER A 37 19.36 7.61 -4.25
C SER A 37 20.17 7.54 -5.55
N ALA A 38 21.47 7.81 -5.46
CA ALA A 38 22.41 7.73 -6.57
C ALA A 38 22.69 6.27 -6.96
N ALA A 39 23.00 5.41 -5.99
CA ALA A 39 23.32 4.00 -6.22
C ALA A 39 22.10 3.11 -6.45
N ARG A 40 20.90 3.56 -6.04
CA ARG A 40 19.64 2.80 -6.04
C ARG A 40 19.68 1.54 -5.16
N THR A 41 20.61 1.51 -4.22
CA THR A 41 20.82 0.40 -3.27
C THR A 41 21.29 0.96 -1.94
N VAL A 42 20.99 0.24 -0.87
CA VAL A 42 21.48 0.52 0.49
C VAL A 42 22.96 0.22 0.66
N GLU A 43 23.56 -0.52 -0.26
CA GLU A 43 24.98 -0.92 -0.21
C GLU A 43 25.94 0.16 -0.76
N ALA A 44 25.45 1.39 -0.94
CA ALA A 44 26.25 2.47 -1.49
C ALA A 44 27.48 2.80 -0.61
N PRO A 45 28.63 3.14 -1.20
CA PRO A 45 29.82 3.49 -0.44
C PRO A 45 29.58 4.76 0.39
N GLY A 46 30.00 4.73 1.66
CA GLY A 46 29.84 5.85 2.60
C GLY A 46 28.53 5.86 3.39
N VAL A 47 27.65 4.88 3.17
CA VAL A 47 26.38 4.75 3.90
C VAL A 47 26.60 4.18 5.31
N SER A 48 26.02 4.84 6.31
CA SER A 48 26.01 4.42 7.71
C SER A 48 25.10 3.20 7.91
N ARG A 49 25.68 2.00 7.82
CA ARG A 49 24.92 0.72 7.83
C ARG A 49 24.14 0.49 9.12
N ASP A 50 24.70 0.92 10.25
CA ASP A 50 24.12 0.83 11.59
C ASP A 50 22.74 1.50 11.69
N VAL A 51 22.56 2.62 10.99
CA VAL A 51 21.29 3.36 10.97
C VAL A 51 20.38 2.90 9.82
N VAL A 52 20.97 2.43 8.71
CA VAL A 52 20.21 2.04 7.50
C VAL A 52 19.64 0.63 7.56
N GLU A 53 20.35 -0.31 8.19
CA GLU A 53 19.96 -1.73 8.26
C GLU A 53 18.60 -1.96 8.94
N PRO A 54 18.26 -1.31 10.08
CA PRO A 54 16.91 -1.38 10.66
C PRO A 54 15.81 -0.90 9.72
N TRP A 55 16.14 0.02 8.80
CA TRP A 55 15.21 0.61 7.85
C TRP A 55 15.30 -0.01 6.45
N LEU A 56 16.04 -1.11 6.29
CA LEU A 56 16.24 -1.76 5.01
C LEU A 56 14.93 -2.07 4.28
N PRO A 57 13.91 -2.69 4.92
CA PRO A 57 12.66 -3.02 4.23
C PRO A 57 11.91 -1.74 3.79
N THR A 58 11.92 -0.71 4.63
CA THR A 58 11.30 0.59 4.39
C THR A 58 11.95 1.32 3.21
N ILE A 59 13.29 1.40 3.19
CA ILE A 59 14.05 2.06 2.13
C ILE A 59 13.88 1.32 0.79
N GLN A 60 13.94 -0.02 0.79
CA GLN A 60 13.70 -0.82 -0.41
C GLN A 60 12.29 -0.62 -0.97
N TRP A 61 11.29 -0.59 -0.09
CA TRP A 61 9.92 -0.31 -0.48
C TRP A 61 9.77 1.07 -1.12
N LEU A 62 10.34 2.11 -0.50
CA LEU A 62 10.30 3.49 -1.02
C LEU A 62 11.02 3.63 -2.36
N LEU A 63 12.18 2.99 -2.54
CA LEU A 63 12.90 2.96 -3.81
C LEU A 63 12.07 2.31 -4.92
N LYS A 64 11.36 1.22 -4.59
CA LYS A 64 10.45 0.55 -5.52
C LYS A 64 9.31 1.49 -5.92
N GLN A 65 8.64 2.15 -4.96
CA GLN A 65 7.56 3.09 -5.25
C GLN A 65 8.02 4.27 -6.11
N ALA A 66 9.19 4.84 -5.82
CA ALA A 66 9.77 5.90 -6.62
C ALA A 66 10.11 5.45 -8.06
N ALA A 67 10.51 4.19 -8.25
CA ALA A 67 10.75 3.63 -9.59
C ALA A 67 9.44 3.50 -10.41
N PHE A 68 8.31 3.25 -9.75
CA PHE A 68 6.97 3.25 -10.36
C PHE A 68 6.35 4.64 -10.50
N GLY A 69 7.03 5.70 -10.05
CA GLY A 69 6.54 7.08 -10.14
C GLY A 69 5.38 7.39 -9.19
N VAL A 70 5.28 6.64 -8.08
CA VAL A 70 4.24 6.87 -7.06
C VAL A 70 4.51 8.20 -6.34
N VAL A 71 3.53 9.08 -6.36
CA VAL A 71 3.58 10.38 -5.70
C VAL A 71 3.30 10.22 -4.20
N ASP A 72 4.08 10.91 -3.36
CA ASP A 72 3.97 10.91 -1.89
C ASP A 72 4.01 9.50 -1.27
N ALA A 73 4.91 8.63 -1.75
CA ALA A 73 5.02 7.25 -1.26
C ALA A 73 5.27 7.15 0.25
N HIS A 74 6.00 8.11 0.83
CA HIS A 74 6.24 8.21 2.28
C HIS A 74 4.94 8.23 3.11
N ALA A 75 3.86 8.83 2.58
CA ALA A 75 2.57 8.95 3.25
C ALA A 75 1.66 7.71 3.10
N GLN A 76 2.11 6.70 2.33
CA GLN A 76 1.40 5.43 2.12
C GLN A 76 2.17 4.25 2.71
N LEU A 77 3.10 4.55 3.62
CA LEU A 77 3.95 3.54 4.22
C LEU A 77 3.08 2.59 5.07
N PRO A 78 3.14 1.26 4.83
CA PRO A 78 2.47 0.28 5.68
C PRO A 78 2.94 0.39 7.15
N ASP A 79 2.04 0.12 8.09
CA ASP A 79 2.32 0.24 9.53
C ASP A 79 3.50 -0.63 9.97
N GLU A 80 3.70 -1.79 9.33
CA GLU A 80 4.83 -2.69 9.61
C GLU A 80 6.18 -2.08 9.23
N LEU A 81 6.19 -1.18 8.24
CA LEU A 81 7.39 -0.49 7.76
C LEU A 81 7.58 0.89 8.39
N SER A 82 6.61 1.34 9.18
CA SER A 82 6.66 2.62 9.90
C SER A 82 7.64 2.64 11.06
N ARG A 83 8.17 1.48 11.47
CA ARG A 83 9.10 1.33 12.59
C ARG A 83 10.39 0.62 12.16
N PRO A 84 11.54 0.94 12.76
CA PRO A 84 12.78 0.25 12.44
C PRO A 84 12.74 -1.19 12.96
N LEU A 85 13.29 -2.11 12.18
CA LEU A 85 13.45 -3.49 12.58
C LEU A 85 14.47 -3.57 13.73
N GLY A 86 14.09 -4.19 14.86
CA GLY A 86 14.95 -4.27 16.03
C GLY A 86 14.88 -3.07 16.97
N ALA A 87 13.93 -2.14 16.78
CA ALA A 87 13.57 -1.16 17.82
C ALA A 87 12.99 -1.91 19.02
N ALA A 88 13.89 -2.34 19.92
CA ALA A 88 13.55 -2.87 21.21
C ALA A 88 12.65 -1.84 21.91
N VAL A 89 11.54 -2.33 22.45
CA VAL A 89 10.65 -1.53 23.29
C VAL A 89 11.47 -1.06 24.47
N GLU A 90 11.87 0.21 24.49
CA GLU A 90 12.34 0.85 25.71
C GLU A 90 11.10 1.12 26.59
N LEU A 91 10.63 0.05 27.24
CA LEU A 91 9.78 0.16 28.41
C LEU A 91 10.56 0.95 29.47
N PRO A 92 9.93 1.88 30.20
CA PRO A 92 10.57 2.43 31.39
C PRO A 92 10.82 1.30 32.40
N ALA A 93 12.08 1.11 32.80
CA ALA A 93 12.52 0.18 33.86
C ALA A 93 11.72 0.41 35.18
N PRO A 94 11.58 -0.56 36.13
CA PRO A 94 12.52 -1.64 36.52
C PRO A 94 11.81 -2.95 37.02
N PRO A 95 12.39 -3.88 37.81
CA PRO A 95 13.79 -4.26 38.03
C PRO A 95 14.14 -5.69 37.54
N VAL A 96 15.44 -5.94 37.42
CA VAL A 96 16.17 -7.19 37.16
C VAL A 96 15.52 -8.46 37.75
N MET A 97 15.29 -9.47 36.90
CA MET A 97 15.32 -10.87 37.31
C MET A 97 16.01 -11.73 36.24
N GLU A 98 17.18 -12.20 36.65
CA GLU A 98 18.07 -13.14 35.98
C GLU A 98 17.39 -14.51 35.84
N VAL A 99 17.37 -15.09 34.64
CA VAL A 99 16.99 -16.51 34.48
C VAL A 99 18.00 -17.20 33.57
N SER A 100 18.71 -18.14 34.20
CA SER A 100 19.74 -18.99 33.63
C SER A 100 19.16 -19.99 32.63
N LEU A 101 19.92 -20.25 31.56
CA LEU A 101 19.61 -21.23 30.51
C LEU A 101 19.85 -22.65 31.03
N VAL A 102 18.86 -23.54 30.88
CA VAL A 102 19.11 -24.98 30.80
C VAL A 102 18.38 -25.52 29.57
N ALA A 103 19.17 -26.04 28.63
CA ALA A 103 18.71 -26.72 27.43
C ALA A 103 18.17 -28.11 27.75
N VAL A 104 17.07 -28.52 27.12
CA VAL A 104 16.76 -29.92 26.83
C VAL A 104 16.02 -30.00 25.49
N ASP A 105 16.67 -30.65 24.53
CA ASP A 105 16.10 -31.21 23.30
C ASP A 105 14.89 -32.12 23.58
N THR A 106 13.88 -32.10 22.71
CA THR A 106 13.43 -33.22 21.84
C THR A 106 12.00 -32.94 21.36
N ALA A 107 11.77 -33.20 20.08
CA ALA A 107 10.55 -32.95 19.33
C ALA A 107 9.28 -33.65 19.86
N GLU A 108 8.19 -32.91 20.02
CA GLU A 108 6.84 -33.30 19.57
C GLU A 108 5.89 -32.09 19.58
N ALA A 109 4.85 -32.16 18.74
CA ALA A 109 4.02 -31.04 18.30
C ALA A 109 3.37 -30.21 19.41
N VAL A 110 3.52 -28.89 19.34
CA VAL A 110 2.76 -27.91 20.14
C VAL A 110 1.77 -27.19 19.24
N THR A 111 0.49 -27.51 19.42
CA THR A 111 -0.64 -26.70 18.96
C THR A 111 -0.55 -25.31 19.61
N VAL A 112 -0.23 -24.30 18.80
CA VAL A 112 -0.26 -22.91 19.26
C VAL A 112 -1.71 -22.44 19.29
N VAL A 113 -2.37 -22.62 20.43
CA VAL A 113 -3.55 -21.83 20.78
C VAL A 113 -3.03 -20.47 21.24
N ALA A 114 -2.91 -19.53 20.30
CA ALA A 114 -2.60 -18.14 20.63
C ALA A 114 -3.86 -17.51 21.24
N GLU A 115 -3.90 -17.42 22.57
CA GLU A 115 -4.86 -16.57 23.25
C GLU A 115 -4.48 -15.11 22.97
N ILE A 116 -5.20 -14.49 22.03
CA ILE A 116 -5.05 -13.08 21.66
C ILE A 116 -5.59 -12.25 22.83
N LYS A 117 -4.68 -11.69 23.63
CA LYS A 117 -5.03 -10.64 24.60
C LYS A 117 -5.53 -9.42 23.82
N PRO A 118 -6.74 -8.89 24.10
CA PRO A 118 -7.35 -7.86 23.26
C PRO A 118 -6.55 -6.56 23.35
N ALA A 119 -6.31 -5.95 22.19
CA ALA A 119 -5.75 -4.62 22.06
C ALA A 119 -6.63 -3.56 22.76
N PRO A 120 -6.08 -2.40 23.17
CA PRO A 120 -6.86 -1.29 23.71
C PRO A 120 -8.00 -0.91 22.75
N PRO A 121 -9.15 -0.41 23.25
CA PRO A 121 -10.32 -0.20 22.41
C PRO A 121 -10.00 0.82 21.32
N ALA A 122 -9.94 0.36 20.08
CA ALA A 122 -9.85 1.18 18.90
C ALA A 122 -10.97 2.24 18.94
N ALA A 123 -10.64 3.47 18.53
CA ALA A 123 -11.64 4.50 18.30
C ALA A 123 -12.77 3.90 17.45
N LYS A 124 -14.03 4.10 17.84
CA LYS A 124 -15.19 3.51 17.17
C LYS A 124 -15.15 3.91 15.69
N VAL A 125 -14.79 2.97 14.83
CA VAL A 125 -14.84 3.16 13.37
C VAL A 125 -16.25 3.62 13.02
N PRO A 126 -16.40 4.72 12.26
CA PRO A 126 -17.71 5.16 11.81
C PRO A 126 -18.46 4.00 11.14
N LYS A 127 -19.77 3.90 11.41
CA LYS A 127 -20.61 2.81 10.89
C LYS A 127 -20.48 2.65 9.36
N TRP A 128 -20.48 3.78 8.63
CA TRP A 128 -20.36 3.80 7.17
C TRP A 128 -19.04 3.20 6.68
N GLU A 129 -17.94 3.38 7.42
CA GLU A 129 -16.62 2.87 7.04
C GLU A 129 -16.54 1.37 7.28
N SER A 130 -17.12 0.90 8.39
CA SER A 130 -17.24 -0.54 8.67
C SER A 130 -18.13 -1.25 7.64
N GLU A 131 -19.26 -0.64 7.27
CA GLU A 131 -20.16 -1.14 6.22
C GLU A 131 -19.47 -1.17 4.86
N ALA A 132 -18.73 -0.12 4.49
CA ALA A 132 -17.96 -0.08 3.25
C ALA A 132 -16.86 -1.16 3.21
N HIS A 133 -16.11 -1.35 4.31
CA HIS A 133 -15.11 -2.42 4.40
C HIS A 133 -15.72 -3.80 4.21
N GLU A 134 -16.85 -4.09 4.86
CA GLU A 134 -17.50 -5.40 4.73
C GLU A 134 -18.08 -5.59 3.33
N GLN A 135 -18.62 -4.54 2.69
CA GLN A 135 -19.07 -4.58 1.30
C GLN A 135 -17.93 -4.92 0.35
N VAL A 136 -16.80 -4.21 0.44
CA VAL A 136 -15.63 -4.46 -0.42
C VAL A 136 -15.09 -5.87 -0.20
N LYS A 137 -15.00 -6.31 1.06
CA LYS A 137 -14.57 -7.67 1.40
C LYS A 137 -15.49 -8.74 0.82
N ALA A 138 -16.81 -8.57 0.95
CA ALA A 138 -17.79 -9.48 0.36
C ALA A 138 -17.68 -9.51 -1.18
N ALA A 139 -17.46 -8.35 -1.80
CA ALA A 139 -17.24 -8.26 -3.24
C ALA A 139 -15.99 -9.02 -3.69
N VAL A 140 -14.86 -8.82 -3.01
CA VAL A 140 -13.61 -9.54 -3.30
C VAL A 140 -13.84 -11.06 -3.20
N GLN A 141 -14.50 -11.53 -2.15
CA GLN A 141 -14.81 -12.95 -1.99
C GLN A 141 -15.71 -13.48 -3.11
N ARG A 142 -16.74 -12.72 -3.50
CA ARG A 142 -17.67 -13.06 -4.58
C ARG A 142 -16.97 -13.18 -5.93
N PHE A 143 -16.08 -12.24 -6.25
CA PHE A 143 -15.42 -12.19 -7.56
C PHE A 143 -14.12 -13.01 -7.64
N THR A 144 -13.60 -13.53 -6.52
CA THR A 144 -12.40 -14.39 -6.50
C THR A 144 -12.56 -15.63 -7.37
N LYS A 145 -13.68 -16.35 -7.24
CA LYS A 145 -13.91 -17.58 -8.02
C LYS A 145 -14.11 -17.28 -9.53
N PRO A 146 -15.01 -16.36 -9.94
CA PRO A 146 -15.12 -15.96 -11.34
C PRO A 146 -13.79 -15.50 -11.96
N LEU A 147 -12.97 -14.76 -11.21
CA LEU A 147 -11.65 -14.34 -11.67
C LEU A 147 -10.72 -15.53 -11.94
N HIS A 148 -10.70 -16.51 -11.04
CA HIS A 148 -9.93 -17.73 -11.23
C HIS A 148 -10.45 -18.56 -12.41
N ASP A 149 -11.77 -18.61 -12.62
CA ASP A 149 -12.36 -19.28 -13.77
C ASP A 149 -11.99 -18.59 -15.09
N LEU A 150 -11.94 -17.26 -15.12
CA LEU A 150 -11.42 -16.50 -16.26
C LEU A 150 -9.95 -16.83 -16.52
N LEU A 151 -9.12 -16.90 -15.46
CA LEU A 151 -7.70 -17.22 -15.57
C LEU A 151 -7.49 -18.64 -16.10
N ALA A 152 -8.24 -19.61 -15.59
CA ALA A 152 -8.12 -21.02 -15.98
C ALA A 152 -8.45 -21.27 -17.46
N ARG A 153 -9.37 -20.48 -18.03
CA ARG A 153 -9.76 -20.58 -19.45
C ARG A 153 -9.04 -19.60 -20.38
N ASP A 154 -8.05 -18.87 -19.88
CA ASP A 154 -7.35 -17.80 -20.59
C ASP A 154 -8.31 -16.82 -21.30
N ALA A 155 -9.22 -16.26 -20.49
CA ALA A 155 -10.30 -15.42 -21.01
C ALA A 155 -9.76 -14.19 -21.77
N ASN A 156 -10.49 -13.83 -22.84
CA ASN A 156 -10.17 -12.65 -23.63
C ASN A 156 -10.46 -11.35 -22.85
N GLU A 157 -10.00 -10.22 -23.40
CA GLU A 157 -10.18 -8.90 -22.78
C GLU A 157 -11.66 -8.52 -22.58
N GLY A 158 -12.54 -8.92 -23.50
CA GLY A 158 -13.98 -8.66 -23.39
C GLY A 158 -14.61 -9.38 -22.20
N ASP A 159 -14.27 -10.64 -21.99
CA ASP A 159 -14.73 -11.42 -20.84
C ASP A 159 -14.20 -10.84 -19.52
N THR A 160 -12.94 -10.41 -19.48
CA THR A 160 -12.39 -9.70 -18.31
C THR A 160 -13.10 -8.38 -18.06
N ARG A 161 -13.40 -7.63 -19.14
CA ARG A 161 -14.11 -6.34 -19.07
C ARG A 161 -15.50 -6.48 -18.44
N LEU A 162 -16.22 -7.56 -18.75
CA LEU A 162 -17.51 -7.87 -18.12
C LEU A 162 -17.35 -8.05 -16.60
N LEU A 163 -16.41 -8.90 -16.18
CA LEU A 163 -16.15 -9.15 -14.75
C LEU A 163 -15.76 -7.86 -14.00
N ILE A 164 -14.92 -7.01 -14.61
CA ILE A 164 -14.52 -5.73 -14.03
C ILE A 164 -15.72 -4.79 -13.91
N THR A 165 -16.61 -4.75 -14.91
CA THR A 165 -17.84 -3.95 -14.83
C THR A 165 -18.68 -4.36 -13.63
N ASP A 166 -18.87 -5.66 -13.44
CA ASP A 166 -19.66 -6.20 -12.32
C ASP A 166 -18.98 -5.89 -10.98
N MET A 167 -17.66 -5.99 -10.90
CA MET A 167 -16.90 -5.63 -9.69
C MET A 167 -17.03 -4.14 -9.35
N LEU A 168 -16.96 -3.26 -10.34
CA LEU A 168 -17.13 -1.81 -10.13
C LEU A 168 -18.56 -1.47 -9.69
N CYS A 169 -19.57 -2.09 -10.31
CA CYS A 169 -20.97 -1.78 -10.03
C CYS A 169 -21.48 -2.48 -8.75
N GLU A 170 -21.41 -3.80 -8.69
CA GLU A 170 -21.92 -4.59 -7.57
C GLU A 170 -20.97 -4.54 -6.37
N GLY A 171 -19.66 -4.49 -6.60
CA GLY A 171 -18.67 -4.52 -5.55
C GLY A 171 -18.38 -3.17 -4.92
N LEU A 172 -18.14 -2.15 -5.75
CA LEU A 172 -17.79 -0.80 -5.29
C LEU A 172 -18.97 0.17 -5.31
N GLY A 173 -20.12 -0.22 -5.87
CA GLY A 173 -21.33 0.60 -5.86
C GLY A 173 -21.36 1.73 -6.89
N TYR A 174 -20.48 1.69 -7.91
CA TYR A 174 -20.51 2.69 -8.98
C TYR A 174 -21.72 2.48 -9.89
N ASP A 175 -22.40 3.57 -10.23
CA ASP A 175 -23.47 3.51 -11.23
C ASP A 175 -22.89 3.44 -12.65
N LYS A 176 -23.31 2.44 -13.42
CA LYS A 176 -22.83 2.18 -14.79
C LYS A 176 -23.03 3.36 -15.75
N PHE A 177 -24.07 4.15 -15.56
CA PHE A 177 -24.44 5.22 -16.49
C PHE A 177 -23.96 6.60 -16.01
N ARG A 178 -23.89 6.80 -14.69
CA ARG A 178 -23.53 8.08 -14.07
C ARG A 178 -22.04 8.16 -13.74
N ASP A 179 -21.50 7.08 -13.18
CA ASP A 179 -20.17 7.09 -12.56
C ASP A 179 -19.12 6.45 -13.48
N LEU A 180 -19.52 5.59 -14.42
CA LEU A 180 -18.62 4.98 -15.40
C LEU A 180 -18.80 5.60 -16.79
N THR A 181 -17.68 5.89 -17.46
CA THR A 181 -17.64 6.26 -18.89
C THR A 181 -16.75 5.29 -19.62
N THR A 182 -17.27 4.64 -20.67
CA THR A 182 -16.49 3.72 -21.51
C THR A 182 -15.75 4.49 -22.61
N GLU A 183 -14.63 3.93 -23.08
CA GLU A 183 -13.86 4.46 -24.24
C GLU A 183 -13.45 5.93 -24.06
N TYR A 184 -12.94 6.27 -22.88
CA TYR A 184 -12.60 7.66 -22.59
C TYR A 184 -11.28 8.05 -23.23
N MET A 185 -11.28 9.10 -24.06
CA MET A 185 -10.08 9.62 -24.71
C MET A 185 -9.18 10.37 -23.72
N VAL A 186 -8.00 9.82 -23.45
CA VAL A 186 -6.94 10.43 -22.64
C VAL A 186 -5.80 10.85 -23.55
N LYS A 187 -5.75 12.16 -23.87
CA LYS A 187 -4.74 12.77 -24.75
C LYS A 187 -4.69 12.15 -26.16
N GLN A 188 -4.06 11.00 -26.30
CA GLN A 188 -3.79 10.27 -27.56
C GLN A 188 -4.23 8.80 -27.52
N ASP A 189 -4.62 8.27 -26.35
CA ASP A 189 -5.06 6.87 -26.18
C ASP A 189 -6.47 6.82 -25.59
N PHE A 190 -7.15 5.68 -25.76
CA PHE A 190 -8.47 5.42 -25.19
C PHE A 190 -8.34 4.49 -23.99
N ALA A 191 -8.88 4.91 -22.85
CA ALA A 191 -9.00 4.06 -21.67
C ALA A 191 -10.34 3.32 -21.69
N ASP A 192 -10.34 2.07 -21.23
CA ASP A 192 -11.56 1.26 -21.16
C ASP A 192 -12.64 1.88 -20.29
N TYR A 193 -12.27 2.40 -19.12
CA TYR A 193 -13.17 3.14 -18.25
C TYR A 193 -12.54 4.42 -17.71
N GLY A 194 -13.36 5.47 -17.62
CA GLY A 194 -13.16 6.61 -16.75
C GLY A 194 -14.17 6.58 -15.60
N VAL A 195 -13.68 6.63 -14.36
CA VAL A 195 -14.53 6.68 -13.16
C VAL A 195 -14.75 8.13 -12.75
N ARG A 196 -16.00 8.50 -12.48
CA ARG A 196 -16.43 9.82 -12.03
C ARG A 196 -16.94 9.76 -10.60
N ILE A 197 -16.52 10.74 -9.80
CA ILE A 197 -17.12 11.05 -8.51
C ILE A 197 -17.46 12.53 -8.53
N ASP A 198 -18.67 12.90 -8.13
CA ASP A 198 -19.16 14.29 -8.15
C ASP A 198 -18.99 14.98 -9.51
N LYS A 199 -19.24 14.25 -10.60
CA LYS A 199 -19.07 14.69 -12.00
C LYS A 199 -17.63 15.03 -12.40
N GLN A 200 -16.65 14.77 -11.55
CA GLN A 200 -15.23 14.91 -11.86
C GLN A 200 -14.65 13.54 -12.17
N LEU A 201 -13.84 13.47 -13.23
CA LEU A 201 -13.16 12.24 -13.60
C LEU A 201 -11.92 12.05 -12.72
N ILE A 202 -11.87 10.95 -11.98
CA ILE A 202 -10.86 10.74 -10.93
C ILE A 202 -9.81 9.69 -11.27
N VAL A 203 -10.19 8.66 -12.05
CA VAL A 203 -9.38 7.48 -12.33
C VAL A 203 -9.70 6.97 -13.73
N PHE A 204 -8.66 6.46 -14.41
CA PHE A 204 -8.77 5.69 -15.63
C PHE A 204 -8.46 4.22 -15.33
N ILE A 205 -9.24 3.31 -15.90
CA ILE A 205 -9.03 1.88 -15.78
C ILE A 205 -8.82 1.35 -17.19
N GLU A 206 -7.72 0.62 -17.35
CA GLU A 206 -7.41 -0.13 -18.56
C GLU A 206 -7.50 -1.62 -18.22
N VAL A 207 -8.28 -2.35 -19.01
CA VAL A 207 -8.49 -3.78 -18.89
C VAL A 207 -7.62 -4.50 -19.91
N LYS A 208 -6.97 -5.57 -19.46
CA LYS A 208 -6.19 -6.47 -20.32
C LYS A 208 -6.68 -7.90 -20.14
N ARG A 209 -6.16 -8.80 -20.98
CA ARG A 209 -6.36 -10.23 -20.80
C ARG A 209 -5.88 -10.64 -19.41
N VAL A 210 -6.59 -11.58 -18.78
CA VAL A 210 -6.32 -12.00 -17.40
C VAL A 210 -4.90 -12.59 -17.22
N SER A 211 -4.36 -13.21 -18.26
CA SER A 211 -3.01 -13.79 -18.30
C SER A 211 -1.91 -12.80 -18.67
N GLN A 212 -2.28 -11.58 -19.07
CA GLN A 212 -1.31 -10.59 -19.54
C GLN A 212 -0.67 -9.87 -18.34
N ASN A 213 0.63 -10.07 -18.16
CA ASN A 213 1.39 -9.38 -17.13
C ASN A 213 1.69 -7.95 -17.58
N SER A 214 0.85 -7.00 -17.15
CA SER A 214 1.06 -5.56 -17.38
C SER A 214 1.42 -4.88 -16.05
N ALA A 215 2.63 -4.34 -15.96
CA ALA A 215 3.14 -3.65 -14.77
C ALA A 215 2.55 -2.23 -14.53
N SER A 216 1.46 -1.87 -15.19
CA SER A 216 0.93 -0.49 -15.23
C SER A 216 -0.48 -0.39 -14.62
N ALA A 217 -0.58 -0.57 -13.31
CA ALA A 217 -1.70 -0.04 -12.54
C ALA A 217 -1.29 1.32 -11.95
N THR A 218 -1.41 2.38 -12.76
CA THR A 218 -1.21 3.75 -12.29
C THR A 218 -2.45 4.18 -11.51
N PHE A 219 -2.43 3.99 -10.19
CA PHE A 219 -3.44 4.53 -9.30
C PHE A 219 -3.27 6.06 -9.23
N ALA A 220 -4.02 6.79 -10.07
CA ALA A 220 -4.11 8.23 -10.00
C ALA A 220 -4.86 8.63 -8.72
N ARG A 221 -4.11 9.11 -7.72
CA ARG A 221 -4.68 9.74 -6.51
C ARG A 221 -5.44 11.00 -6.91
N SER A 222 -6.76 10.97 -6.86
CA SER A 222 -7.58 12.17 -6.73
C SER A 222 -7.84 12.42 -5.25
N ARG A 223 -7.16 13.42 -4.70
CA ARG A 223 -7.43 13.95 -3.35
C ARG A 223 -8.79 14.65 -3.37
N CYS A 224 -9.85 14.00 -2.88
CA CYS A 224 -11.06 14.72 -2.48
C CYS A 224 -11.37 14.44 -1.00
N MET A 225 -11.15 15.49 -0.21
CA MET A 225 -11.35 15.56 1.21
C MET A 225 -12.70 16.23 1.45
N ARG A 226 -13.45 15.71 2.45
CA ARG A 226 -14.61 16.30 3.14
C ARG A 226 -16.02 15.98 2.61
N SER A 227 -16.70 15.16 3.39
CA SER A 227 -18.00 15.43 4.03
C SER A 227 -18.89 16.44 3.31
N THR A 228 -19.92 15.93 2.64
CA THR A 228 -21.18 16.66 2.53
C THR A 228 -22.31 15.79 3.05
N ARG A 229 -22.73 16.17 4.24
CA ARG A 229 -23.98 15.85 4.91
C ARG A 229 -25.12 16.36 4.03
N VAL A 230 -25.88 15.50 3.37
CA VAL A 230 -27.22 15.82 2.85
C VAL A 230 -28.12 14.60 2.97
N TRP A 231 -28.77 14.45 4.11
CA TRP A 231 -30.06 13.76 4.21
C TRP A 231 -30.97 14.67 5.05
N SER A 232 -31.77 15.47 4.35
CA SER A 232 -32.97 16.14 4.85
C SER A 232 -34.05 15.88 3.80
N GLY A 233 -35.16 15.27 4.21
CA GLY A 233 -36.33 14.97 3.38
C GLY A 233 -36.74 13.52 3.48
#